data_AF-A0A969SEM0-F1
#
_entry.id   AF-A0A969SEM0-F1
#
_cell.length_a   1.000
_cell.length_b   1.000
_cell.length_c   1.000
_cell.angle_alpha   90.00
_cell.angle_beta   90.00
_cell.angle_gamma   90.00
#
_symmetry.space_group_name_H-M   'P 1'
#
loop_
_entity.id
_entity.type
_entity.pdbx_description
1 polymer ?
#
loop_
_entity_poly.entity_id
_entity_poly.type
_entity_poly.pdbx_seq_one_letter_code
_entity_poly.pdbx_strand_id
1 'polypeptide(L)' 'MTHDPFAPLLGQQQAIELLTQAVTQNRVAPAYLFVGSDGVGRSLAARCFVELLFSSSVETRLIASLQSRLR' A
#
# COMPACT_ATOMS: atom_id res chain seq x y z
N MET A 1 14.54 -1.32 8.85
CA MET A 1 14.40 -2.33 7.79
C MET A 1 13.18 -1.95 6.97
N THR A 2 13.36 -1.41 5.77
CA THR A 2 12.26 -1.03 4.87
C THR A 2 11.60 -2.30 4.36
N HIS A 3 10.40 -2.61 4.86
CA HIS A 3 9.57 -3.67 4.33
C HIS A 3 9.14 -3.27 2.91
N ASP A 4 9.54 -4.02 1.89
CA ASP A 4 9.05 -3.85 0.53
C ASP A 4 7.75 -4.66 0.37
N PRO A 5 6.57 -4.01 0.31
CA PRO A 5 5.30 -4.71 0.22
C PRO A 5 5.17 -5.55 -1.04
N PHE A 6 5.90 -5.20 -2.12
CA PHE A 6 5.82 -5.90 -3.40
C PHE A 6 6.82 -7.05 -3.56
N ALA A 7 7.68 -7.30 -2.57
CA ALA A 7 8.63 -8.42 -2.60
C ALA A 7 8.01 -9.80 -2.94
N PRO A 8 6.76 -10.12 -2.55
CA PRO A 8 6.11 -11.38 -2.95
C PRO A 8 5.67 -11.45 -4.42
N LEU A 9 5.62 -10.32 -5.15
CA LEU A 9 5.21 -10.29 -6.56
C LEU A 9 6.40 -10.51 -7.47
N LEU A 10 6.27 -11.53 -8.32
CA LEU A 10 7.28 -11.85 -9.32
C LEU A 10 6.90 -11.19 -10.66
N GLY A 11 7.79 -10.34 -11.17
CA GLY A 11 7.55 -9.59 -12.41
C GLY A 11 6.63 -8.39 -12.21
N GLN A 12 5.81 -8.07 -13.23
CA GLN A 12 4.81 -6.97 -13.18
C GLN A 12 5.40 -5.59 -12.82
N GLN A 13 6.65 -5.32 -13.20
CA GLN A 13 7.39 -4.10 -12.84
C GLN A 13 6.60 -2.82 -13.15
N GLN A 14 5.94 -2.76 -14.30
CA GLN A 14 5.12 -1.61 -14.68
C GLN A 14 3.96 -1.36 -13.71
N ALA A 15 3.29 -2.41 -13.24
CA ALA A 15 2.20 -2.27 -12.28
C ALA A 15 2.73 -1.79 -10.91
N ILE A 16 3.85 -2.36 -10.45
CA ILE A 16 4.52 -1.97 -9.21
C ILE A 16 4.90 -0.48 -9.27
N GLU A 17 5.51 -0.05 -10.36
CA GLU A 17 5.93 1.35 -10.55
C GLU A 17 4.73 2.30 -10.53
N LEU A 18 3.67 2.01 -11.29
CA LEU A 18 2.47 2.84 -11.33
C LEU A 18 1.80 2.98 -9.95
N LEU A 19 1.65 1.86 -9.23
CA LEU A 19 1.04 1.84 -7.89
C LEU A 19 1.92 2.59 -6.87
N THR A 20 3.24 2.40 -6.94
CA THR A 20 4.18 3.11 -6.07
C THR A 20 4.11 4.61 -6.31
N GLN A 21 4.16 5.05 -7.56
CA GLN A 21 4.06 6.47 -7.93
C GLN A 21 2.73 7.09 -7.48
N ALA A 22 1.61 6.36 -7.56
CA ALA A 22 0.33 6.84 -7.09
C ALA A 22 0.36 7.20 -5.58
N VAL A 23 1.01 6.38 -4.75
CA VAL A 23 1.17 6.65 -3.31
C VAL A 23 2.20 7.75 -3.08
N THR A 24 3.38 7.67 -3.70
CA THR A 24 4.46 8.66 -3.52
C THR A 24 4.04 10.07 -3.92
N GLN A 25 3.22 10.21 -4.96
CA GLN A 25 2.71 11.49 -5.43
C GLN A 25 1.42 11.92 -4.73
N ASN A 26 0.91 11.12 -3.79
CA ASN A 26 -0.39 11.31 -3.14
C ASN A 26 -1.54 11.50 -4.17
N ARG A 27 -1.49 10.76 -5.27
CA ARG A 27 -2.46 10.75 -6.37
C ARG A 27 -3.12 9.37 -6.49
N VAL A 28 -3.71 8.93 -5.39
CA VAL A 28 -4.42 7.65 -5.31
C VAL A 28 -5.80 7.80 -5.91
N ALA A 29 -6.11 6.99 -6.93
CA ALA A 29 -7.42 7.00 -7.56
C ALA A 29 -8.49 6.39 -6.63
N PRO A 30 -9.79 6.75 -6.80
CA PRO A 30 -10.86 6.19 -5.97
C PRO A 30 -11.05 4.68 -6.10
N ALA A 31 -10.64 4.08 -7.22
CA ALA A 31 -10.79 2.64 -7.49
C ALA A 31 -9.69 2.13 -8.43
N TYR A 32 -9.32 0.85 -8.24
CA TYR A 32 -8.35 0.14 -9.08
C TYR A 32 -8.93 -1.20 -9.52
N LEU A 33 -8.79 -1.53 -10.80
CA LEU A 33 -9.18 -2.81 -11.38
C LEU A 33 -7.93 -3.63 -11.71
N PHE A 34 -7.77 -4.78 -11.05
CA PHE A 34 -6.67 -5.72 -11.30
C PHE A 34 -7.15 -6.84 -12.23
N VAL A 35 -6.57 -6.95 -13.43
CA VAL A 35 -6.98 -7.90 -14.49
C VAL A 35 -5.80 -8.75 -14.97
N GLY A 36 -6.09 -9.94 -15.51
CA GLY A 36 -5.10 -10.90 -15.98
C GLY A 36 -5.62 -12.34 -15.91
N SER A 37 -4.80 -13.34 -16.25
CA SER A 37 -5.19 -14.76 -16.14
C SER A 37 -5.33 -15.21 -14.68
N ASP A 38 -5.99 -16.34 -14.46
CA ASP A 38 -6.02 -16.95 -13.13
C ASP A 38 -4.61 -17.34 -12.68
N GLY A 39 -4.31 -17.10 -11.40
CA GLY A 39 -2.99 -17.36 -10.82
C GLY A 39 -1.94 -16.26 -11.05
N VAL A 40 -2.20 -15.21 -11.85
CA VAL A 40 -1.21 -14.14 -12.11
C VAL A 40 -0.87 -13.27 -10.90
N GLY A 41 -1.62 -13.38 -9.80
CA GLY A 41 -1.38 -12.60 -8.58
C GLY A 41 -2.18 -11.29 -8.48
N ARG A 42 -3.32 -11.15 -9.18
CA ARG A 42 -4.24 -9.98 -9.07
C ARG A 42 -4.54 -9.59 -7.62
N SER A 43 -4.99 -10.56 -6.82
CA SER A 43 -5.35 -10.34 -5.42
C SER A 43 -4.13 -10.07 -4.53
N LEU A 44 -2.97 -10.62 -4.89
CA LEU A 44 -1.71 -10.37 -4.18
C LEU A 44 -1.25 -8.93 -4.42
N ALA A 45 -1.25 -8.46 -5.68
CA ALA A 45 -0.95 -7.08 -6.04
C ALA A 45 -1.84 -6.07 -5.30
N ALA A 46 -3.15 -6.35 -5.19
CA ALA A 46 -4.06 -5.51 -4.43
C ALA A 46 -3.70 -5.43 -2.93
N ARG A 47 -3.32 -6.56 -2.31
CA ARG A 47 -2.90 -6.59 -0.90
C ARG A 47 -1.61 -5.81 -0.66
N CYS A 48 -0.59 -6.05 -1.48
CA CYS A 48 0.68 -5.32 -1.43
C CYS A 48 0.48 -3.80 -1.59
N PHE A 49 -0.43 -3.39 -2.49
CA PHE A 49 -0.76 -1.98 -2.67
C PHE A 49 -1.44 -1.36 -1.45
N VAL A 50 -2.38 -2.08 -0.82
CA VAL A 50 -3.02 -1.65 0.43
C VAL A 50 -1.97 -1.53 1.55
N GLU A 51 -1.08 -2.50 1.69
CA GLU A 51 0.03 -2.43 2.65
C GLU A 51 0.87 -1.18 2.43
N LEU A 52 1.27 -0.90 1.18
CA LEU A 52 2.01 0.33 0.86
C LEU A 52 1.24 1.59 1.26
N LEU A 53 -0.06 1.66 0.93
CA LEU A 53 -0.90 2.83 1.20
C LEU A 53 -1.00 3.16 2.70
N PHE A 54 -1.04 2.14 3.55
CA PHE A 54 -1.17 2.31 5.01
C PHE A 54 0.16 2.25 5.77
N SER A 55 1.26 1.89 5.11
CA SER A 55 2.59 1.80 5.74
C SER A 55 3.10 3.15 6.28
N SER A 56 2.67 4.28 5.71
CA SER A 56 3.06 5.63 6.13
C SER A 56 2.08 6.29 7.10
N SER A 57 0.91 5.71 7.34
CA SER A 57 -0.22 6.37 8.02
C SER A 57 -0.44 5.94 9.46
N VAL A 58 0.45 5.15 10.08
CA VAL A 58 0.48 5.05 11.55
C VAL A 58 1.12 6.32 12.08
N GLU A 59 0.39 7.41 11.93
CA GLU A 59 0.76 8.70 12.45
C GLU A 59 0.64 8.63 13.97
N THR A 60 1.80 8.64 14.63
CA THR A 60 2.03 8.74 16.08
C THR A 60 1.12 9.77 16.79
N ARG A 61 0.49 10.70 16.07
CA ARG A 61 -0.46 11.70 16.57
C ARG A 61 -1.68 11.13 17.30
N LEU A 62 -2.21 9.98 16.87
CA LEU A 62 -3.36 9.37 17.55
C LEU A 62 -3.01 8.96 18.99
N ILE A 63 -1.80 8.43 19.20
CA ILE A 63 -1.33 7.99 20.53
C ILE A 63 -1.19 9.17 21.50
N ALA A 64 -0.66 10.31 21.04
CA ALA A 64 -0.47 11.49 21.89
C ALA A 64 -1.80 12.06 22.44
N SER A 65 -2.84 12.10 21.61
CA SER A 65 -4.17 12.55 22.04
C SER A 65 -4.81 11.60 23.07
N LEU A 66 -4.58 10.29 22.92
CA LEU A 66 -5.09 9.29 23.86
C LEU A 66 -4.37 9.36 25.23
N GLN A 67 -3.06 9.62 25.23
CA GLN A 67 -2.28 9.79 26.46
C GLN A 67 -2.74 11.00 27.29
N SER A 68 -3.16 12.09 26.64
CA SER A 68 -3.69 13.28 27.32
C SER A 68 -5.06 13.06 27.98
N ARG A 69 -5.80 12.03 27.56
CA ARG A 69 -7.16 11.72 28.05
C ARG A 69 -7.19 10.63 29.13
N LEU A 70 -6.07 9.97 29.38
CA LEU A 70 -5.90 8.95 30.41
C LEU A 70 -5.22 9.49 31.69
N ARG A 71 -5.07 10.81 31.80
CA ARG A 71 -4.61 11.51 33.01
C ARG A 71 -5.76 12.22 33.70
#